data_AF-B4WUI2-F1
#
_entry.id   AF-B4WUI2-F1
#
_cell.length_a   1.000
_cell.length_b   1.000
_cell.length_c   1.000
_cell.angle_alpha   90.00
_cell.angle_beta   90.00
_cell.angle_gamma   90.00
#
_symmetry.space_group_name_H-M   'P 1'
#
loop_
_entity.id
_entity.type
_entity.pdbx_description
1 polymer ?
#
loop_
_entity_poly.entity_id
_entity_poly.type
_entity_poly.pdbx_seq_one_letter_code
_entity_poly.pdbx_strand_id
1 'polypeptide(L)'
;MSDFTGSDKQESTPEKVEARVIANELKQESGWLDALPDCPCTVEDARENSHFDEANWFDRQFLEDYHPGAETAFRSADYIEYEASNGETMYIGQQCTFDQQGNLIIEGPGAGTPDSVSPEYSLFEHTERDVDPWEALGSEEYNETWQPNQGEGCDALSELSSERSIPNDLETGLESQRSLESFANTETQMSIETSGETSSFESESQTGSGL
;
A
#
# COMPACT_ATOMS: atom_id res chain seq x y z
N MET A 1 -1.55 -38.51 -42.81
CA MET A 1 -2.84 -38.94 -42.29
C MET A 1 -2.50 -39.70 -41.01
N SER A 2 -2.25 -39.01 -39.89
CA SER A 2 -3.25 -38.30 -39.05
C SER A 2 -4.21 -39.35 -38.44
N ASP A 3 -4.46 -39.37 -37.13
CA ASP A 3 -4.56 -38.20 -36.23
C ASP A 3 -3.81 -38.40 -34.89
N PHE A 4 -3.29 -37.29 -34.34
CA PHE A 4 -2.86 -37.20 -32.93
C PHE A 4 -3.80 -36.20 -32.26
N THR A 5 -4.94 -36.70 -31.76
CA THR A 5 -5.90 -35.88 -30.99
C THR A 5 -5.40 -35.72 -29.55
N GLY A 6 -4.38 -34.89 -29.38
CA GLY A 6 -4.00 -34.36 -28.07
C GLY A 6 -5.08 -33.38 -27.59
N SER A 7 -6.12 -33.92 -26.95
CA SER A 7 -6.88 -33.17 -25.96
C SER A 7 -6.30 -33.55 -24.61
N ASP A 8 -5.23 -32.87 -24.23
CA ASP A 8 -4.71 -32.90 -22.87
C ASP A 8 -5.80 -32.31 -21.97
N LYS A 9 -6.64 -33.19 -21.41
CA LYS A 9 -7.33 -32.89 -20.17
C LYS A 9 -6.23 -32.72 -19.13
N GLN A 10 -5.84 -31.48 -18.88
CA GLN A 10 -4.91 -31.15 -17.81
C GLN A 10 -5.55 -31.62 -16.51
N GLU A 11 -5.12 -32.78 -16.03
CA GLU A 11 -5.69 -33.46 -14.89
C GLU A 11 -5.38 -32.61 -13.66
N SER A 12 -6.43 -32.01 -13.07
CA SER A 12 -6.28 -31.10 -11.93
C SER A 12 -5.70 -31.86 -10.75
N THR A 13 -4.62 -31.33 -10.17
CA THR A 13 -4.02 -31.91 -8.96
C THR A 13 -5.01 -31.86 -7.79
N PRO A 14 -4.86 -32.71 -6.76
CA PRO A 14 -5.75 -32.70 -5.60
C PRO A 14 -5.89 -31.32 -4.95
N GLU A 15 -4.79 -30.60 -4.82
CA GLU A 15 -4.72 -29.25 -4.24
C GLU A 15 -5.54 -28.27 -5.10
N LYS A 16 -5.42 -28.33 -6.43
CA LYS A 16 -6.21 -27.51 -7.35
C LYS A 16 -7.70 -27.92 -7.39
N VAL A 17 -8.06 -29.14 -6.98
CA VAL A 17 -9.47 -29.52 -6.78
C VAL A 17 -10.01 -28.94 -5.48
N GLU A 18 -9.25 -29.03 -4.39
CA GLU A 18 -9.60 -28.53 -3.05
C GLU A 18 -9.77 -27.00 -3.04
N ALA A 19 -8.80 -26.28 -3.57
CA ALA A 19 -8.87 -24.82 -3.76
C ALA A 19 -10.11 -24.39 -4.58
N ARG A 20 -10.52 -25.19 -5.58
CA ARG A 20 -11.75 -24.95 -6.33
C ARG A 20 -13.02 -25.26 -5.55
N VAL A 21 -13.00 -26.17 -4.58
CA VAL A 21 -14.16 -26.39 -3.69
C VAL A 21 -14.36 -25.14 -2.83
N ILE A 22 -13.31 -24.68 -2.16
CA ILE A 22 -13.30 -23.45 -1.35
C ILE A 22 -13.76 -22.24 -2.18
N ALA A 23 -13.19 -22.07 -3.38
CA ALA A 23 -13.57 -20.98 -4.26
C ALA A 23 -15.06 -21.03 -4.70
N ASN A 24 -15.61 -22.23 -4.92
CA ASN A 24 -17.02 -22.38 -5.27
C ASN A 24 -17.97 -22.13 -4.08
N GLU A 25 -17.55 -22.45 -2.85
CA GLU A 25 -18.26 -22.10 -1.62
C GLU A 25 -18.34 -20.58 -1.46
N LEU A 26 -17.19 -19.88 -1.51
CA LEU A 26 -17.12 -18.42 -1.39
C LEU A 26 -17.87 -17.71 -2.52
N LYS A 27 -17.88 -18.26 -3.74
CA LYS A 27 -18.68 -17.75 -4.88
C LYS A 27 -20.21 -17.89 -4.68
N GLN A 28 -20.70 -18.68 -3.70
CA GLN A 28 -22.12 -18.63 -3.30
C GLN A 28 -22.42 -17.53 -2.28
N GLU A 29 -21.42 -17.09 -1.52
CA GLU A 29 -21.54 -16.09 -0.45
C GLU A 29 -21.21 -14.69 -0.99
N SER A 30 -22.04 -14.14 -1.88
CA SER A 30 -21.67 -12.91 -2.61
C SER A 30 -21.52 -11.62 -1.77
N GLY A 31 -21.75 -11.66 -0.45
CA GLY A 31 -21.78 -10.48 0.43
C GLY A 31 -20.59 -10.31 1.38
N TRP A 32 -19.66 -11.27 1.47
CA TRP A 32 -18.55 -11.15 2.42
C TRP A 32 -17.51 -10.11 1.99
N LEU A 33 -17.27 -9.97 0.69
CA LEU A 33 -16.41 -8.91 0.13
C LEU A 33 -16.96 -7.51 0.43
N ASP A 34 -18.27 -7.30 0.27
CA ASP A 34 -18.97 -6.03 0.57
C ASP A 34 -18.95 -5.67 2.07
N ALA A 35 -18.56 -6.60 2.95
CA ALA A 35 -18.47 -6.38 4.40
C ALA A 35 -17.06 -5.97 4.86
N LEU A 36 -16.06 -6.01 3.97
CA LEU A 36 -14.70 -5.56 4.25
C LEU A 36 -14.58 -4.04 4.15
N PRO A 37 -13.70 -3.40 4.95
CA PRO A 37 -13.39 -1.99 4.79
C PRO A 37 -12.62 -1.77 3.49
N ASP A 38 -12.95 -0.68 2.78
CA ASP A 38 -12.24 -0.30 1.57
C ASP A 38 -10.75 -0.08 1.81
N CYS A 39 -9.93 -0.58 0.89
CA CYS A 39 -8.50 -0.35 0.90
C CYS A 39 -8.23 1.16 0.71
N PRO A 40 -7.42 1.78 1.60
CA PRO A 40 -7.01 3.16 1.44
C PRO A 40 -6.21 3.34 0.14
N CYS A 41 -6.39 4.46 -0.56
CA CYS A 41 -5.76 4.67 -1.87
C CYS A 41 -4.24 4.91 -1.79
N THR A 42 -3.73 5.36 -0.64
CA THR A 42 -2.31 5.60 -0.41
C THR A 42 -1.79 5.00 0.89
N VAL A 43 -0.48 4.77 0.96
CA VAL A 43 0.22 4.34 2.19
C VAL A 43 0.05 5.36 3.32
N GLU A 44 -0.01 6.65 3.02
CA GLU A 44 -0.30 7.71 4.00
C GLU A 44 -1.71 7.54 4.59
N ASP A 45 -2.73 7.37 3.75
CA ASP A 45 -4.11 7.14 4.19
C ASP A 45 -4.21 5.84 5.03
N ALA A 46 -3.48 4.79 4.65
CA ALA A 46 -3.45 3.53 5.37
C ALA A 46 -2.84 3.65 6.78
N ARG A 47 -1.82 4.49 6.97
CA ARG A 47 -1.23 4.76 8.30
C ARG A 47 -2.12 5.59 9.22
N GLU A 48 -3.05 6.36 8.65
CA GLU A 48 -4.03 7.13 9.43
C GLU A 48 -5.33 6.34 9.71
N ASN A 49 -5.55 5.22 9.01
CA ASN A 49 -6.75 4.39 9.14
C ASN A 49 -6.59 3.31 10.22
N SER A 50 -7.33 3.45 11.33
CA SER A 50 -7.29 2.49 12.46
C SER A 50 -7.84 1.09 12.16
N HIS A 51 -8.40 0.84 10.97
CA HIS A 51 -8.76 -0.52 10.54
C HIS A 51 -7.56 -1.33 10.06
N PHE A 52 -6.41 -0.69 9.79
CA PHE A 52 -5.28 -1.33 9.14
C PHE A 52 -3.97 -1.14 9.91
N ASP A 53 -3.21 -2.22 10.08
CA ASP A 53 -1.84 -2.21 10.59
C ASP A 53 -0.83 -2.47 9.45
N GLU A 54 0.33 -1.80 9.48
CA GLU A 54 1.40 -2.04 8.51
C GLU A 54 1.96 -3.46 8.69
N ALA A 55 2.06 -4.21 7.59
CA ALA A 55 2.46 -5.61 7.60
C ALA A 55 3.78 -5.82 8.37
N ASN A 56 3.81 -6.86 9.21
CA ASN A 56 4.93 -7.06 10.12
C ASN A 56 6.21 -7.50 9.36
N TRP A 57 7.33 -7.67 10.07
CA TRP A 57 8.60 -8.00 9.43
C TRP A 57 8.60 -9.37 8.72
N PHE A 58 7.76 -10.31 9.16
CA PHE A 58 7.62 -11.64 8.58
C PHE A 58 6.79 -11.58 7.30
N ASP A 59 5.65 -10.91 7.33
CA ASP A 59 4.80 -10.71 6.14
C ASP A 59 5.57 -10.01 5.01
N ARG A 60 6.29 -8.92 5.34
CA ARG A 60 7.11 -8.19 4.37
C ARG A 60 8.25 -9.01 3.77
N GLN A 61 8.67 -10.10 4.41
CA GLN A 61 9.72 -10.96 3.87
C GLN A 61 9.24 -11.79 2.66
N PHE A 62 7.93 -12.06 2.56
CA PHE A 62 7.32 -12.84 1.48
C PHE A 62 6.45 -11.99 0.55
N LEU A 63 6.41 -10.66 0.74
CA LEU A 63 5.52 -9.77 -0.01
C LEU A 63 5.71 -9.87 -1.53
N GLU A 64 6.95 -9.95 -2.02
CA GLU A 64 7.25 -10.09 -3.46
C GLU A 64 6.92 -11.49 -4.01
N ASP A 65 6.90 -12.53 -3.16
CA ASP A 65 6.57 -13.90 -3.57
C ASP A 65 5.06 -14.07 -3.80
N TYR A 66 4.23 -13.46 -2.94
CA TYR A 66 2.77 -13.52 -3.02
C TYR A 66 2.13 -12.34 -3.77
N HIS A 67 2.74 -11.15 -3.73
CA HIS A 67 2.24 -9.92 -4.35
C HIS A 67 3.36 -9.21 -5.15
N PRO A 68 3.85 -9.81 -6.26
CA PRO A 68 4.98 -9.27 -7.01
C PRO A 68 4.74 -7.84 -7.51
N GLY A 69 5.66 -6.94 -7.19
CA GLY A 69 5.58 -5.50 -7.48
C GLY A 69 5.03 -4.64 -6.33
N ALA A 70 4.58 -5.24 -5.22
CA ALA A 70 4.21 -4.51 -4.01
C ALA A 70 5.45 -4.15 -3.16
N GLU A 71 5.57 -2.88 -2.77
CA GLU A 71 6.63 -2.37 -1.88
C GLU A 71 6.18 -2.38 -0.41
N THR A 72 4.89 -2.24 -0.15
CA THR A 72 4.33 -2.21 1.21
C THR A 72 2.97 -2.89 1.24
N ALA A 73 2.63 -3.49 2.38
CA ALA A 73 1.32 -4.07 2.65
C ALA A 73 0.78 -3.61 4.00
N PHE A 74 -0.54 -3.57 4.09
CA PHE A 74 -1.30 -3.34 5.32
C PHE A 74 -2.35 -4.46 5.43
N ARG A 75 -2.67 -4.88 6.64
CA ARG A 75 -3.74 -5.86 6.92
C ARG A 75 -4.73 -5.34 7.94
N SER A 76 -5.94 -5.88 7.95
CA SER A 76 -6.93 -5.60 8.99
C SER A 76 -6.34 -5.82 10.39
N ALA A 77 -6.46 -4.81 11.25
CA ALA A 77 -5.91 -4.83 12.62
C ALA A 77 -6.69 -5.76 13.57
N ASP A 78 -7.87 -6.23 13.16
CA ASP A 78 -8.68 -7.26 13.82
C ASP A 78 -9.52 -7.96 12.74
N TYR A 79 -10.12 -9.12 13.06
CA TYR A 79 -11.05 -9.81 12.17
C TYR A 79 -12.45 -9.17 12.21
N ILE A 80 -13.25 -9.45 11.18
CA ILE A 80 -14.64 -9.03 11.07
C ILE A 80 -15.55 -10.26 11.09
N GLU A 81 -16.49 -10.32 12.03
CA GLU A 81 -17.54 -11.35 12.03
C GLU A 81 -18.54 -11.07 10.90
N TYR A 82 -18.65 -12.00 9.96
CA TYR A 82 -19.62 -11.98 8.86
C TYR A 82 -20.53 -13.20 8.94
N GLU A 83 -21.84 -12.98 9.03
CA GLU A 83 -22.84 -14.04 9.05
C GLU A 83 -23.17 -14.49 7.61
N ALA A 84 -22.69 -15.67 7.23
CA ALA A 84 -22.90 -16.25 5.90
C ALA A 84 -24.35 -16.71 5.68
N SER A 85 -24.76 -16.81 4.40
CA SER A 85 -26.13 -17.16 4.01
C SER A 85 -26.55 -18.56 4.44
N ASN A 86 -25.57 -19.46 4.65
CA ASN A 86 -25.76 -20.80 5.20
C ASN A 86 -26.02 -20.82 6.73
N GLY A 87 -25.81 -19.71 7.43
CA GLY A 87 -25.95 -19.58 8.88
C GLY A 87 -24.68 -19.91 9.69
N GLU A 88 -23.51 -19.94 9.06
CA GLU A 88 -22.20 -20.02 9.70
C GLU A 88 -21.58 -18.62 9.82
N THR A 89 -20.71 -18.42 10.81
CA THR A 89 -19.96 -17.16 10.99
C THR A 89 -18.58 -17.31 10.34
N MET A 90 -18.26 -16.43 9.38
CA MET A 90 -16.92 -16.23 8.84
C MET A 90 -16.20 -15.14 9.64
N TYR A 91 -14.88 -15.22 9.73
CA TYR A 91 -14.03 -14.24 10.42
C TYR A 91 -13.12 -13.59 9.40
N ILE A 92 -13.65 -12.69 8.59
CA ILE A 92 -12.99 -12.17 7.38
C ILE A 92 -11.97 -11.07 7.70
N GLY A 93 -11.06 -10.81 6.76
CA GLY A 93 -10.05 -9.76 6.83
C GLY A 93 -9.73 -9.18 5.45
N GLN A 94 -8.88 -8.16 5.41
CA GLN A 94 -8.44 -7.51 4.19
C GLN A 94 -6.93 -7.24 4.24
N GLN A 95 -6.22 -7.65 3.20
CA GLN A 95 -4.88 -7.18 2.88
C GLN A 95 -4.93 -6.15 1.74
N CYS A 96 -4.26 -5.02 1.92
CA CYS A 96 -4.06 -3.98 0.92
C CYS A 96 -2.56 -3.89 0.59
N THR A 97 -2.19 -3.83 -0.68
CA THR A 97 -0.80 -3.71 -1.13
C THR A 97 -0.59 -2.45 -1.95
N PHE A 98 0.62 -1.90 -1.84
CA PHE A 98 0.95 -0.59 -2.40
C PHE A 98 2.23 -0.68 -3.24
N ASP A 99 2.23 0.03 -4.35
CA ASP A 99 3.37 0.14 -5.26
C ASP A 99 4.53 0.95 -4.65
N GLN A 100 5.66 1.03 -5.36
CA GLN A 100 6.82 1.84 -4.97
C GLN A 100 6.56 3.35 -4.92
N GLN A 101 5.42 3.83 -5.44
CA GLN A 101 4.99 5.23 -5.37
C GLN A 101 4.03 5.47 -4.19
N GLY A 102 3.62 4.41 -3.48
CA GLY A 102 2.70 4.44 -2.36
C GLY A 102 1.22 4.39 -2.75
N ASN A 103 0.87 4.06 -4.00
CA ASN A 103 -0.53 3.91 -4.44
C ASN A 103 -1.02 2.47 -4.29
N LEU A 104 -2.31 2.30 -4.01
CA LEU A 104 -2.98 0.99 -3.96
C LEU A 104 -2.86 0.24 -5.30
N ILE A 105 -2.45 -1.04 -5.23
CA ILE A 105 -2.46 -1.94 -6.38
C ILE A 105 -3.84 -2.60 -6.46
N ILE A 106 -4.67 -2.12 -7.40
CA ILE A 106 -6.10 -2.47 -7.50
C ILE A 106 -6.40 -3.75 -8.29
N GLU A 107 -5.45 -4.29 -9.06
CA GLU A 107 -5.65 -5.49 -9.87
C GLU A 107 -4.34 -6.27 -10.15
N GLY A 108 -4.49 -7.50 -10.67
CA GLY A 108 -3.37 -8.35 -11.05
C GLY A 108 -2.71 -9.08 -9.87
N PRO A 109 -1.54 -9.71 -10.09
CA PRO A 109 -0.88 -10.53 -9.07
C PRO A 109 -0.28 -9.72 -7.91
N GLY A 110 0.06 -8.45 -8.11
CA GLY A 110 0.63 -7.58 -7.06
C GLY A 110 -0.42 -6.97 -6.13
N ALA A 111 -1.71 -7.14 -6.43
CA ALA A 111 -2.81 -6.59 -5.65
C ALA A 111 -3.00 -7.34 -4.32
N GLY A 112 -3.54 -6.63 -3.32
CA GLY A 112 -3.86 -7.19 -2.02
C GLY A 112 -5.09 -8.10 -2.10
N THR A 113 -5.15 -9.09 -1.22
CA THR A 113 -6.22 -10.08 -1.21
C THR A 113 -7.20 -9.81 -0.06
N PRO A 114 -8.51 -9.96 -0.28
CA PRO A 114 -9.44 -10.16 0.82
C PRO A 114 -9.17 -11.54 1.44
N ASP A 115 -9.26 -11.65 2.76
CA ASP A 115 -9.05 -12.90 3.50
C ASP A 115 -10.42 -13.46 3.90
N SER A 116 -10.77 -14.66 3.43
CA SER A 116 -12.00 -15.35 3.85
C SER A 116 -11.90 -15.87 5.29
N VAL A 117 -10.67 -16.07 5.78
CA VAL A 117 -10.34 -16.18 7.20
C VAL A 117 -9.15 -15.29 7.53
N SER A 118 -9.38 -14.28 8.36
CA SER A 118 -8.34 -13.36 8.83
C SER A 118 -7.25 -14.11 9.63
N PRO A 119 -5.96 -13.79 9.38
CA PRO A 119 -4.85 -14.36 10.15
C PRO A 119 -4.92 -14.02 11.65
N GLU A 120 -5.58 -12.93 12.04
CA GLU A 120 -5.81 -12.54 13.44
C GLU A 120 -6.82 -13.44 14.17
N TYR A 121 -7.72 -14.10 13.44
CA TYR A 121 -8.58 -15.14 13.98
C TYR A 121 -7.86 -16.50 14.02
N SER A 122 -7.29 -16.93 12.89
CA SER A 122 -6.70 -18.27 12.75
C SER A 122 -5.71 -18.38 11.60
N LEU A 123 -4.41 -18.33 11.91
CA LEU A 123 -3.33 -18.55 10.93
C LEU A 123 -3.43 -19.89 10.18
N PHE A 124 -3.97 -20.94 10.81
CA PHE A 124 -4.11 -22.25 10.18
C PHE A 124 -5.23 -22.24 9.13
N GLU A 125 -6.42 -21.74 9.49
CA GLU A 125 -7.57 -21.69 8.58
C GLU A 125 -7.37 -20.64 7.48
N HIS A 126 -6.67 -19.53 7.77
CA HIS A 126 -6.19 -18.58 6.76
C HIS A 126 -5.25 -19.26 5.74
N THR A 127 -4.32 -20.11 6.20
CA THR A 127 -3.45 -20.87 5.29
C THR A 127 -4.28 -21.80 4.39
N GLU A 128 -5.17 -22.60 4.98
CA GLU A 128 -6.00 -23.58 4.25
C GLU A 128 -7.01 -22.92 3.29
N ARG A 129 -7.59 -21.78 3.66
CA ARG A 129 -8.68 -21.13 2.90
C ARG A 129 -8.27 -19.97 2.01
N ASP A 130 -7.13 -19.33 2.23
CA ASP A 130 -6.70 -18.17 1.43
C ASP A 130 -5.30 -18.37 0.79
N VAL A 131 -4.31 -18.89 1.53
CA VAL A 131 -2.94 -19.07 1.01
C VAL A 131 -2.79 -20.29 0.09
N ASP A 132 -3.22 -21.48 0.54
CA ASP A 132 -3.13 -22.71 -0.25
C ASP A 132 -3.92 -22.59 -1.59
N PRO A 133 -5.10 -21.94 -1.64
CA PRO A 133 -5.76 -21.65 -2.91
C PRO A 133 -5.00 -20.67 -3.81
N TRP A 134 -4.27 -19.69 -3.28
CA TRP A 134 -3.40 -18.83 -4.10
C TRP A 134 -2.32 -19.65 -4.80
N GLU A 135 -1.59 -20.48 -4.04
CA GLU A 135 -0.53 -21.34 -4.56
C GLU A 135 -1.05 -22.37 -5.58
N ALA A 136 -2.23 -22.96 -5.33
CA ALA A 136 -2.81 -24.00 -6.18
C ALA A 136 -3.50 -23.47 -7.45
N LEU A 137 -4.16 -22.30 -7.38
CA LEU A 137 -4.89 -21.72 -8.50
C LEU A 137 -4.01 -20.85 -9.39
N GLY A 138 -3.14 -20.04 -8.77
CA GLY A 138 -2.48 -18.90 -9.40
C GLY A 138 -3.42 -17.68 -9.47
N SER A 139 -2.82 -16.48 -9.46
CA SER A 139 -3.51 -15.19 -9.31
C SER A 139 -4.71 -14.96 -10.24
N GLU A 140 -4.61 -15.33 -11.52
CA GLU A 140 -5.68 -15.12 -12.51
C GLU A 140 -6.96 -15.89 -12.17
N GLU A 141 -6.84 -17.14 -11.70
CA GLU A 141 -8.00 -17.98 -11.34
C GLU A 141 -8.45 -17.72 -9.88
N TYR A 142 -7.53 -17.37 -9.00
CA TYR A 142 -7.81 -16.99 -7.61
C TYR A 142 -8.62 -15.69 -7.52
N ASN A 143 -8.17 -14.63 -8.22
CA ASN A 143 -8.80 -13.30 -8.19
C ASN A 143 -10.22 -13.28 -8.79
N GLU A 144 -10.70 -14.36 -9.43
CA GLU A 144 -12.13 -14.49 -9.76
C GLU A 144 -13.04 -14.55 -8.50
N THR A 145 -12.47 -14.95 -7.36
CA THR A 145 -13.20 -15.24 -6.11
C THR A 145 -12.79 -14.27 -5.00
N TRP A 146 -11.49 -14.23 -4.70
CA TRP A 146 -10.89 -13.30 -3.76
C TRP A 146 -10.52 -12.01 -4.51
N GLN A 147 -11.54 -11.28 -4.96
CA GLN A 147 -11.35 -10.09 -5.78
C GLN A 147 -10.64 -8.99 -4.97
N PRO A 148 -9.50 -8.45 -5.45
CA PRO A 148 -8.82 -7.35 -4.77
C PRO A 148 -9.74 -6.16 -4.54
N ASN A 149 -9.68 -5.57 -3.33
CA ASN A 149 -10.44 -4.37 -3.03
C ASN A 149 -9.80 -3.17 -3.75
N GLN A 150 -10.58 -2.51 -4.60
CA GLN A 150 -10.12 -1.41 -5.47
C GLN A 150 -10.06 -0.05 -4.76
N GLY A 151 -10.56 0.01 -3.51
CA GLY A 151 -10.70 1.22 -2.70
C GLY A 151 -11.73 2.23 -3.21
N GLU A 152 -12.17 3.14 -2.35
CA GLU A 152 -13.16 4.15 -2.75
C GLU A 152 -12.52 5.24 -3.63
N GLY A 153 -12.50 5.01 -4.95
CA GLY A 153 -12.11 5.99 -5.97
C GLY A 153 -10.62 6.04 -6.32
N CYS A 154 -9.86 4.98 -6.03
CA CYS A 154 -8.41 4.96 -6.22
C CYS A 154 -7.97 4.92 -7.70
N ASP A 155 -8.83 4.48 -8.63
CA ASP A 155 -8.59 4.46 -10.09
C ASP A 155 -8.02 5.78 -10.64
N ALA A 156 -8.45 6.91 -10.07
CA ALA A 156 -8.02 8.24 -10.48
C ALA A 156 -6.51 8.50 -10.27
N LEU A 157 -5.85 7.76 -9.36
CA LEU A 157 -4.41 7.91 -9.08
C LEU A 157 -3.54 7.15 -10.09
N SER A 158 -4.02 5.98 -10.57
CA SER A 158 -3.35 5.17 -11.58
C SER A 158 -3.08 5.97 -12.88
N GLU A 159 -4.14 6.57 -13.42
CA GLU A 159 -4.08 7.42 -14.63
C GLU A 159 -3.12 8.61 -14.44
N LEU A 160 -3.18 9.30 -13.29
CA LEU A 160 -2.33 10.45 -12.97
C LEU A 160 -0.85 10.09 -12.80
N SER A 161 -0.51 8.86 -12.43
CA SER A 161 0.88 8.40 -12.37
C SER A 161 1.45 8.19 -13.78
N SER A 162 0.64 7.66 -14.70
CA SER A 162 1.03 7.38 -16.10
C SER A 162 1.35 8.67 -16.89
N GLU A 163 0.55 9.73 -16.71
CA GLU A 163 0.79 11.04 -17.31
C GLU A 163 2.00 11.78 -16.72
N ARG A 164 2.55 11.31 -15.59
CA ARG A 164 3.73 11.91 -14.94
C ARG A 164 5.07 11.47 -15.53
N SER A 165 5.05 10.78 -16.67
CA SER A 165 6.20 10.58 -17.55
C SER A 165 6.73 11.92 -18.07
N ILE A 166 7.61 12.57 -17.30
CA ILE A 166 8.28 13.82 -17.70
C ILE A 166 8.99 13.57 -19.05
N PRO A 167 8.73 14.38 -20.09
CA PRO A 167 9.47 14.28 -21.34
C PRO A 167 10.96 14.50 -21.09
N ASN A 168 11.81 13.61 -21.60
CA ASN A 168 13.28 13.64 -21.48
C ASN A 168 13.97 14.86 -22.14
N ASP A 169 13.22 15.87 -22.58
CA ASP A 169 13.69 17.00 -23.37
C ASP A 169 14.01 18.27 -22.54
N LEU A 170 13.93 18.22 -21.20
CA LEU A 170 14.24 19.39 -20.35
C LEU A 170 15.67 19.41 -19.75
N GLU A 171 16.61 18.65 -20.30
CA GLU A 171 18.05 18.80 -19.97
C GLU A 171 18.75 19.91 -20.80
N THR A 172 18.00 20.80 -21.46
CA THR A 172 18.54 21.94 -22.23
C THR A 172 18.00 23.31 -21.78
N GLY A 173 17.86 23.51 -20.47
CA GLY A 173 17.35 24.77 -19.87
C GLY A 173 18.30 25.56 -18.96
N LEU A 174 19.41 24.98 -18.50
CA LEU A 174 20.18 25.51 -17.37
C LEU A 174 21.39 26.42 -17.70
N GLU A 175 21.68 26.68 -18.97
CA GLU A 175 22.79 27.58 -19.36
C GLU A 175 22.38 29.05 -19.60
N SER A 176 21.09 29.40 -19.53
CA SER A 176 20.62 30.77 -19.87
C SER A 176 20.65 31.78 -18.71
N GLN A 177 20.85 31.35 -17.46
CA GLN A 177 20.82 32.24 -16.28
C GLN A 177 22.18 32.74 -15.77
N ARG A 178 23.27 32.59 -16.55
CA ARG A 178 24.57 33.23 -16.25
C ARG A 178 24.92 34.33 -17.26
N SER A 179 24.12 35.39 -17.32
CA SER A 179 24.44 36.57 -18.15
C SER A 179 23.89 37.93 -17.68
N LEU A 180 23.25 38.04 -16.51
CA LEU A 180 22.55 39.28 -16.09
C LEU A 180 22.86 39.80 -14.67
N GLU A 181 23.93 39.31 -14.01
CA GLU A 181 24.45 39.89 -12.74
C GLU A 181 25.81 40.56 -12.91
N SER A 182 25.93 41.37 -13.96
CA SER A 182 26.89 42.48 -14.01
C SER A 182 26.14 43.74 -14.47
N PHE A 183 26.53 44.92 -13.97
CA PHE A 183 25.87 46.23 -14.13
C PHE A 183 24.78 46.63 -13.11
N ALA A 184 25.15 46.75 -11.83
CA ALA A 184 24.85 47.90 -10.95
C ALA A 184 25.28 47.59 -9.50
N ASN A 185 25.84 48.50 -8.70
CA ASN A 185 26.58 49.71 -9.03
C ASN A 185 27.53 50.02 -7.85
N THR A 186 28.70 50.59 -8.14
CA THR A 186 29.65 51.05 -7.11
C THR A 186 29.20 52.39 -6.51
N GLU A 187 29.80 52.77 -5.38
CA GLU A 187 29.76 54.10 -4.73
C GLU A 187 28.49 54.50 -3.94
N THR A 188 28.61 54.50 -2.61
CA THR A 188 28.67 55.75 -1.82
C THR A 188 29.31 55.45 -0.45
N GLN A 189 30.33 56.22 -0.06
CA GLN A 189 30.95 56.22 1.28
C GLN A 189 30.84 57.62 1.93
N MET A 190 31.00 57.66 3.26
CA MET A 190 31.06 58.86 4.14
C MET A 190 29.74 59.65 4.25
N SER A 191 29.27 60.10 5.42
CA SER A 191 29.81 60.10 6.80
C SER A 191 28.62 60.19 7.82
N ILE A 192 28.73 60.27 9.17
CA ILE A 192 29.80 60.76 10.05
C ILE A 192 29.78 60.12 11.47
N GLU A 193 30.70 60.59 12.32
CA GLU A 193 30.87 60.61 13.80
C GLU A 193 29.63 60.54 14.74
N THR A 194 29.68 60.32 16.07
CA THR A 194 30.65 59.81 17.10
C THR A 194 29.87 59.51 18.41
N SER A 195 30.56 59.01 19.46
CA SER A 195 30.09 58.70 20.84
C SER A 195 29.21 57.45 20.96
N GLY A 196 29.44 56.49 21.87
CA GLY A 196 30.54 56.32 22.83
C GLY A 196 30.10 56.52 24.28
N GLU A 197 29.73 55.43 24.95
CA GLU A 197 29.84 55.33 26.41
C GLU A 197 29.98 53.86 26.84
N THR A 198 30.66 53.65 27.97
CA THR A 198 31.05 52.35 28.53
C THR A 198 30.15 52.00 29.71
N SER A 199 29.79 50.71 29.87
CA SER A 199 29.61 50.16 31.22
C SER A 199 29.70 48.63 31.24
N SER A 200 30.71 48.11 31.91
CA SER A 200 30.63 46.80 32.56
C SER A 200 29.84 46.94 33.86
N PHE A 201 29.21 45.88 34.37
CA PHE A 201 29.39 45.39 35.75
C PHE A 201 28.52 44.14 36.04
N GLU A 202 29.12 43.23 36.81
CA GLU A 202 28.59 42.29 37.84
C GLU A 202 27.09 41.90 37.80
N SER A 203 26.67 40.62 37.76
CA SER A 203 26.96 39.43 38.60
C SER A 203 26.23 39.38 39.95
N GLU A 204 25.87 38.16 40.38
CA GLU A 204 25.12 37.80 41.60
C GLU A 204 23.59 38.13 41.59
N SER A 205 22.73 37.56 42.46
CA SER A 205 22.51 36.16 42.89
C SER A 205 21.15 36.06 43.65
N GLN A 206 20.79 34.86 44.16
CA GLN A 206 19.86 34.59 45.28
C GLN A 206 18.30 34.53 45.12
N THR A 207 17.79 33.30 45.29
CA THR A 207 16.75 32.82 46.27
C THR A 207 15.24 33.11 46.16
N GLY A 208 14.45 32.11 46.58
CA GLY A 208 13.02 32.15 46.94
C GLY A 208 12.18 31.23 46.04
N SER A 209 11.70 30.03 46.40
CA SER A 209 11.03 29.47 47.61
C SER A 209 9.59 29.96 47.85
N GLY A 210 8.64 29.01 47.87
CA GLY A 210 7.19 29.18 48.05
C GLY A 210 6.41 28.76 46.79
N LEU A 211 5.46 27.82 46.83
CA LEU A 211 4.84 27.05 47.94
C LEU A 211 4.68 25.58 47.55
#